data_AF-A0A425CY14-F1
#
_entry.id   AF-A0A425CY14-F1
#
_cell.length_a   1.000
_cell.length_b   1.000
_cell.length_c   1.000
_cell.angle_alpha   90.00
_cell.angle_beta   90.00
_cell.angle_gamma   90.00
#
_symmetry.space_group_name_H-M   'P 1'
#
loop_
_entity.id
_entity.type
_entity.pdbx_description
1 polymer ?
#
loop_
_entity_poly.entity_id
_entity_poly.type
_entity_poly.pdbx_seq_one_letter_code
_entity_poly.pdbx_strand_id
1 'polypeptide(L)'
;NDDDKKFEKLGRKVATAAAADGKRYTSQTAGSFGVAIGAFDDYIYRTYQKPVVTIEIDGESFVAPPSSIRTHGKEIYRALTQFADEVHPFEGGGGGIIFPDEAFEGN
;
A
#
# COMPACT_ATOMS: atom_id res chain seq x y z
N ASN A 1 -10.86 5.57 15.61
CA ASN A 1 -9.51 6.01 15.20
C ASN A 1 -9.73 6.85 13.95
N ASP A 2 -9.19 8.06 13.87
CA ASP A 2 -9.46 9.02 12.77
C ASP A 2 -8.58 8.78 11.52
N ASP A 3 -7.93 7.62 11.44
CA ASP A 3 -6.99 7.27 10.36
C ASP A 3 -7.68 6.90 9.04
N ASP A 4 -9.01 6.80 8.98
CA ASP A 4 -9.76 6.46 7.77
C ASP A 4 -9.39 7.37 6.59
N LYS A 5 -9.28 8.69 6.84
CA LYS A 5 -8.86 9.67 5.81
C LYS A 5 -7.41 9.46 5.35
N LYS A 6 -6.54 8.98 6.24
CA LYS A 6 -5.14 8.67 5.91
C LYS A 6 -5.09 7.43 5.03
N PHE A 7 -5.87 6.39 5.34
CA PHE A 7 -5.99 5.19 4.53
C PHE A 7 -6.61 5.48 3.16
N GLU A 8 -7.64 6.33 3.08
CA GLU A 8 -8.19 6.77 1.80
C GLU A 8 -7.15 7.47 0.92
N LYS A 9 -6.34 8.36 1.51
CA LYS A 9 -5.26 9.06 0.80
C LYS A 9 -4.15 8.10 0.35
N LEU A 10 -3.67 7.25 1.26
CA LEU A 10 -2.67 6.21 0.99
C LEU A 10 -3.14 5.30 -0.16
N GLY A 11 -4.31 4.69 -0.01
CA GLY A 11 -4.88 3.77 -0.98
C GLY A 11 -5.06 4.40 -2.35
N ARG A 12 -5.59 5.62 -2.43
CA ARG A 12 -5.77 6.33 -3.71
C ARG A 12 -4.45 6.56 -4.43
N LYS A 13 -3.39 6.94 -3.71
CA LYS A 13 -2.06 7.17 -4.32
C LYS A 13 -1.42 5.87 -4.79
N VAL A 14 -1.48 4.81 -3.98
CA VAL A 14 -0.99 3.48 -4.35
C VAL A 14 -1.72 2.95 -5.59
N ALA A 15 -3.06 3.04 -5.63
CA ALA A 15 -3.86 2.66 -6.80
C ALA A 15 -3.50 3.49 -8.04
N THR A 16 -3.29 4.80 -7.87
CA THR A 16 -2.85 5.69 -8.97
C THR A 16 -1.50 5.27 -9.53
N ALA A 17 -0.53 4.92 -8.68
CA ALA A 17 0.79 4.47 -9.10
C ALA A 17 0.75 3.13 -9.84
N ALA A 18 -0.08 2.20 -9.39
CA ALA A 18 -0.32 0.92 -10.06
C ALA A 18 -0.96 1.10 -11.45
N ALA A 19 -1.86 2.08 -11.58
CA ALA A 19 -2.63 2.38 -12.79
C ALA A 19 -1.85 3.06 -13.93
N ALA A 20 -0.55 3.35 -13.77
CA ALA A 20 0.22 4.20 -14.69
C ALA A 20 0.26 3.72 -16.16
N ASP A 21 -0.03 2.45 -16.44
CA ASP A 21 -0.07 1.90 -17.81
C ASP A 21 -1.50 1.82 -18.39
N GLY A 22 -2.46 2.59 -17.86
CA GLY A 22 -3.82 2.73 -18.40
C GLY A 22 -4.83 1.69 -17.88
N LYS A 23 -4.42 0.84 -16.94
CA LYS A 23 -5.31 -0.07 -16.21
C LYS A 23 -5.91 0.59 -14.98
N ARG A 24 -7.13 0.21 -14.59
CA ARG A 24 -7.82 0.83 -13.46
C ARG A 24 -7.71 -0.04 -12.21
N TYR A 25 -6.71 0.25 -11.38
CA TYR A 25 -6.78 -0.10 -9.97
C TYR A 25 -7.69 0.91 -9.27
N THR A 26 -8.56 0.41 -8.39
CA THR A 26 -9.38 1.24 -7.49
C THR A 26 -8.90 1.07 -6.06
N SER A 27 -9.16 2.08 -5.21
CA SER A 27 -8.85 2.02 -3.79
C SER A 27 -10.13 2.07 -2.99
N GLN A 28 -10.22 1.26 -1.95
CA GLN A 28 -11.35 1.23 -1.04
C GLN A 28 -10.93 0.64 0.31
N THR A 29 -11.75 0.79 1.34
CA THR A 29 -11.48 0.15 2.62
C THR A 29 -11.86 -1.34 2.55
N ALA A 30 -11.19 -2.19 3.32
CA ALA A 30 -11.50 -3.62 3.33
C ALA A 30 -12.99 -3.89 3.65
N GLY A 31 -13.54 -3.14 4.61
CA GLY A 31 -14.95 -3.23 4.99
C GLY A 31 -15.96 -2.89 3.89
N SER A 32 -15.55 -2.20 2.81
CA SER A 32 -16.45 -1.86 1.70
C SER A 32 -16.44 -2.85 0.53
N PHE A 33 -15.53 -3.83 0.51
CA PHE A 33 -15.51 -4.89 -0.53
C PHE A 33 -16.51 -6.00 -0.24
N GLY A 34 -16.70 -6.28 1.05
CA GLY A 34 -17.44 -7.40 1.62
C GLY A 34 -16.87 -7.65 3.01
N VAL A 35 -17.68 -8.11 3.96
CA VAL A 35 -17.21 -8.31 5.33
C VAL A 35 -16.18 -9.46 5.35
N ALA A 36 -14.90 -9.11 5.36
CA ALA A 36 -13.78 -10.01 5.62
C ALA A 36 -13.16 -9.57 6.95
N ILE A 37 -13.33 -10.39 7.99
CA ILE A 37 -12.85 -10.08 9.35
C ILE A 37 -11.75 -11.08 9.71
N GLY A 38 -10.64 -10.58 10.26
CA GLY A 38 -9.54 -11.40 10.74
C GLY A 38 -8.51 -11.70 9.67
N ALA A 39 -8.44 -10.86 8.63
CA ALA A 39 -7.41 -10.94 7.62
C ALA A 39 -6.04 -10.50 8.18
N PHE A 40 -4.98 -10.77 7.42
CA PHE A 40 -3.62 -10.50 7.88
C PHE A 40 -3.37 -9.00 8.09
N ASP A 41 -3.90 -8.16 7.19
CA ASP A 41 -3.87 -6.70 7.31
C ASP A 41 -4.61 -6.18 8.54
N ASP A 42 -5.80 -6.74 8.86
CA ASP A 42 -6.52 -6.44 10.11
C ASP A 42 -5.64 -6.69 11.34
N TYR A 43 -4.97 -7.85 11.39
CA TYR A 43 -4.10 -8.22 12.50
C TYR A 43 -2.91 -7.27 12.63
N ILE A 44 -2.22 -6.97 11.52
CA ILE A 44 -1.04 -6.10 11.51
C ILE A 44 -1.43 -4.70 11.99
N TYR A 45 -2.52 -4.12 11.46
CA TYR A 45 -2.94 -2.79 11.88
C TYR A 45 -3.38 -2.75 13.35
N ARG A 46 -4.16 -3.75 13.81
CA ARG A 46 -4.59 -3.81 15.22
C ARG A 46 -3.43 -3.99 16.20
N THR A 47 -2.37 -4.68 15.78
CA THR A 47 -1.21 -4.99 16.63
C THR A 47 -0.21 -3.83 16.66
N TYR A 48 0.11 -3.25 15.50
CA TYR A 48 1.23 -2.31 15.35
C TYR A 48 0.80 -0.88 15.03
N GLN A 49 -0.46 -0.66 14.66
CA GLN A 49 -1.00 0.65 14.26
C GLN A 49 -0.21 1.30 13.11
N LYS A 50 0.30 0.49 12.18
CA LYS A 50 1.07 0.92 11.00
C LYS A 50 0.22 0.84 9.72
N PRO A 51 0.52 1.64 8.68
CA PRO A 51 -0.20 1.55 7.42
C PRO A 51 -0.08 0.15 6.83
N VAL A 52 -1.21 -0.35 6.33
CA VAL A 52 -1.33 -1.65 5.66
C VAL A 52 -2.12 -1.47 4.37
N VAL A 53 -1.80 -2.27 3.37
CA VAL A 53 -2.57 -2.37 2.12
C VAL A 53 -2.65 -3.82 1.68
N THR A 54 -3.80 -4.18 1.12
CA THR A 54 -3.98 -5.41 0.33
C THR A 54 -4.04 -4.98 -1.13
N ILE A 55 -3.25 -5.61 -2.00
CA ILE A 55 -3.24 -5.33 -3.43
C ILE A 55 -3.76 -6.55 -4.18
N GLU A 56 -4.95 -6.42 -4.76
CA GLU A 56 -5.52 -7.41 -5.67
C GLU A 56 -4.99 -7.15 -7.08
N ILE A 57 -4.21 -8.10 -7.63
CA ILE A 57 -3.59 -7.95 -8.95
C ILE A 57 -4.66 -8.05 -10.04
N ASP A 58 -4.61 -7.14 -11.01
CA ASP A 58 -5.52 -7.12 -12.18
C ASP A 58 -5.57 -8.47 -12.91
N GLY A 59 -6.78 -8.96 -13.20
CA GLY A 59 -7.02 -10.20 -13.92
C GLY A 59 -8.43 -10.76 -13.69
N GLU A 60 -8.87 -11.63 -14.60
CA GLU A 60 -10.20 -12.27 -14.53
C GLU A 60 -10.12 -13.73 -14.02
N SER A 61 -8.90 -14.25 -13.82
CA SER A 61 -8.65 -15.65 -13.48
C SER A 61 -7.38 -15.79 -12.66
N PHE A 62 -7.37 -16.78 -11.75
CA PHE A 62 -6.16 -17.21 -11.05
C PHE A 62 -5.13 -17.87 -11.97
N VAL A 63 -5.53 -18.25 -13.20
CA VAL A 63 -4.63 -18.72 -14.25
C VAL A 63 -4.38 -17.58 -15.24
N ALA A 64 -3.30 -16.84 -15.02
CA ALA A 64 -2.88 -15.75 -15.89
C ALA A 64 -1.88 -16.23 -16.96
N PRO A 65 -1.89 -15.66 -18.18
CA PRO A 65 -0.93 -16.02 -19.20
C PRO A 65 0.49 -15.55 -18.83
N PRO A 66 1.56 -16.29 -19.17
CA PRO A 66 2.93 -15.89 -18.86
C PRO A 66 3.33 -14.51 -19.39
N SER A 67 2.69 -14.05 -20.47
CA SER A 67 2.92 -12.72 -21.05
C SER A 67 2.51 -11.57 -20.12
N SER A 68 1.60 -11.79 -19.17
CA SER A 68 1.15 -10.74 -18.24
C SER A 68 2.12 -10.52 -17.06
N ILE A 69 3.01 -11.48 -16.78
CA ILE A 69 3.92 -11.46 -15.63
C ILE A 69 4.72 -10.16 -15.55
N ARG A 70 5.33 -9.73 -16.67
CA ARG A 70 6.16 -8.52 -16.69
C ARG A 70 5.35 -7.24 -16.56
N THR A 71 4.13 -7.23 -17.06
CA THR A 71 3.20 -6.10 -16.93
C THR A 71 2.79 -5.94 -15.47
N HIS A 72 2.26 -7.00 -14.85
CA HIS A 72 1.86 -6.96 -13.43
C HIS A 72 3.03 -6.70 -12.49
N GLY A 73 4.22 -7.26 -12.78
CA GLY A 73 5.41 -6.98 -11.99
C GLY A 73 5.77 -5.49 -11.95
N LYS A 74 5.57 -4.75 -13.04
CA LYS A 74 5.78 -3.29 -13.08
C LYS A 74 4.70 -2.52 -12.32
N GLU A 75 3.44 -2.94 -12.45
CA GLU A 75 2.31 -2.36 -11.71
C GLU A 75 2.55 -2.47 -10.20
N ILE A 76 2.89 -3.67 -9.71
CA ILE A 76 3.13 -3.92 -8.29
C ILE A 76 4.41 -3.26 -7.78
N TYR A 77 5.47 -3.22 -8.59
CA TYR A 77 6.69 -2.49 -8.23
C TYR A 77 6.40 -1.01 -7.95
N ARG A 78 5.62 -0.34 -8.82
CA ARG A 78 5.21 1.06 -8.62
C ARG A 78 4.31 1.21 -7.40
N ALA A 79 3.35 0.30 -7.21
CA ALA A 79 2.46 0.31 -6.06
C ALA A 79 3.22 0.21 -4.72
N LEU A 80 4.17 -0.73 -4.62
CA LEU A 80 5.00 -0.92 -3.43
C LEU A 80 5.97 0.25 -3.19
N THR A 81 6.52 0.82 -4.26
CA THR A 81 7.38 2.01 -4.17
C THR A 81 6.57 3.20 -3.62
N GLN A 82 5.39 3.45 -4.19
CA GLN A 82 4.51 4.51 -3.72
C GLN A 82 4.00 4.27 -2.29
N PHE A 83 3.74 3.01 -1.92
CA PHE A 83 3.38 2.66 -0.54
C PHE A 83 4.50 3.06 0.42
N ALA A 84 5.76 2.72 0.11
CA ALA A 84 6.91 3.09 0.93
C ALA A 84 7.03 4.63 1.10
N ASP A 85 6.83 5.39 0.02
CA ASP A 85 6.84 6.86 0.07
C ASP A 85 5.71 7.45 0.94
N GLU A 86 4.55 6.77 1.01
CA GLU A 86 3.40 7.23 1.80
C GLU A 86 3.41 6.76 3.25
N VAL A 87 4.28 5.82 3.65
CA VAL A 87 4.40 5.40 5.07
C VAL A 87 4.69 6.60 5.97
N HIS A 88 5.68 7.43 5.60
CA HIS A 88 6.07 8.57 6.43
C HIS A 88 4.94 9.62 6.55
N PRO A 89 4.30 10.08 5.45
CA PRO A 89 3.10 10.91 5.50
C PRO A 89 1.95 10.32 6.33
N PHE A 90 1.73 9.00 6.26
CA PHE A 90 0.68 8.33 7.01
C PHE A 90 0.93 8.41 8.53
N GLU A 91 2.17 8.22 8.95
CA GLU A 91 2.59 8.32 10.36
C GLU A 91 2.60 9.76 10.90
N GLY A 92 2.25 10.76 10.07
CA GLY A 92 2.22 12.18 10.45
C GLY A 92 3.52 12.93 10.17
N GLY A 93 4.49 12.28 9.50
CA GLY A 93 5.72 12.90 9.05
C GLY A 93 5.50 13.70 7.76
N GLY A 94 5.66 15.03 7.84
CA GLY A 94 5.45 15.93 6.70
C GLY A 94 6.63 16.05 5.73
N GLY A 95 7.75 15.35 5.95
CA GLY A 95 8.97 15.57 5.18
C GLY A 95 9.92 14.38 5.19
N GLY A 96 9.82 13.55 4.15
CA GLY A 96 10.84 12.55 3.77
C GLY A 96 11.11 11.43 4.78
N ILE A 97 11.54 10.27 4.30
CA ILE A 97 12.09 9.23 5.19
C ILE A 97 13.37 9.80 5.82
N ILE A 98 13.31 10.14 7.11
CA ILE A 98 14.52 10.40 7.90
C ILE A 98 15.09 9.03 8.25
N PHE A 99 16.12 8.63 7.51
CA PHE A 99 17.02 7.59 8.00
C PHE A 99 17.70 8.17 9.24
N PRO A 100 17.67 7.50 10.40
CA PRO A 100 18.44 7.96 11.54
C PRO A 100 19.91 7.99 11.12
N ASP A 101 20.49 9.18 11.08
CA ASP A 101 21.94 9.32 10.97
C ASP A 101 22.56 8.48 12.09
N GLU A 102 23.59 7.73 11.69
CA GLU A 102 24.29 6.74 12.50
C GLU A 102 24.38 7.15 13.97
N ALA A 103 23.73 6.38 14.85
CA ALA A 103 23.91 6.50 16.29
C ALA A 103 25.30 5.97 16.67
N PHE A 104 26.33 6.76 16.36
CA PHE A 104 27.66 6.64 16.93
C PHE A 104 28.18 8.03 17.27
N GLU A 105 28.04 8.39 18.54
CA GLU A 105 28.92 9.23 19.37
C GLU A 105 28.14 9.38 20.69
N GLY A 106 28.54 8.77 21.81
CA GLY A 106 29.82 8.98 22.46
C GLY A 106 29.59 9.82 23.72
N ASN A 107 29.14 9.18 24.81
CA ASN A 107 29.47 9.53 26.19
C ASN A 107 29.10 8.40 27.16
#